data_AF-A0A5K1HNL5-F1
#
_entry.id   AF-A0A5K1HNL5-F1
#
_cell.length_a   1.000
_cell.length_b   1.000
_cell.length_c   1.000
_cell.angle_alpha   90.00
_cell.angle_beta   90.00
_cell.angle_gamma   90.00
#
_symmetry.space_group_name_H-M   'P 1'
#
loop_
_entity.id
_entity.type
_entity.pdbx_description
1 polymer ?
#
loop_
_entity_poly.entity_id
_entity_poly.type
_entity_poly.pdbx_seq_one_letter_code
_entity_poly.pdbx_strand_id
1 'polypeptide(L)' 'PKLGGYDWAAVKEDLKQYGMRNSLLLAPMPTASTSQILGNNETFEPYTANVYTRRVLAGEFVCINRNLVEYLISK' A
#
# COMPACT_ATOMS: atom_id res chain seq x y z
N PRO A 1 6.62 -24.43 -14.71
CA PRO A 1 6.43 -23.01 -15.04
C PRO A 1 6.45 -22.14 -13.78
N LYS A 2 7.39 -21.19 -13.67
CA LYS A 2 7.44 -20.22 -12.56
C LYS A 2 6.21 -19.31 -12.64
N LEU A 3 5.18 -19.61 -11.87
CA LEU A 3 3.95 -18.83 -11.84
C LEU A 3 4.25 -17.48 -11.15
N GLY A 4 4.11 -16.37 -11.88
CA GLY A 4 4.30 -15.03 -11.30
C GLY A 4 5.74 -14.66 -10.92
N GLY A 5 6.74 -15.30 -11.53
CA GLY A 5 8.16 -14.96 -11.31
C GLY A 5 8.84 -15.63 -10.11
N TYR A 6 8.10 -16.38 -9.29
CA TYR A 6 8.63 -17.07 -8.10
C TYR A 6 8.65 -18.60 -8.28
N ASP A 7 9.60 -19.25 -7.60
CA ASP A 7 9.69 -20.71 -7.52
C ASP A 7 8.97 -21.25 -6.28
N TRP A 8 7.66 -21.46 -6.42
CA TRP A 8 6.82 -22.01 -5.35
C TRP A 8 7.10 -23.48 -5.04
N ALA A 9 7.82 -24.21 -5.88
CA ALA A 9 8.14 -25.61 -5.62
C ALA A 9 9.20 -25.71 -4.51
N ALA A 10 10.29 -24.94 -4.65
CA ALA A 10 11.34 -24.85 -3.63
C ALA A 10 10.78 -24.39 -2.28
N VAL A 11 9.96 -23.34 -2.25
CA VAL A 11 9.34 -22.84 -1.01
C VAL A 11 8.49 -23.91 -0.31
N LYS A 12 7.76 -24.74 -1.06
CA LYS A 12 6.98 -25.84 -0.48
C LYS A 12 7.85 -26.96 0.08
N GLU A 13 9.02 -27.21 -0.51
CA GLU A 13 9.99 -28.19 0.00
C GLU A 13 10.59 -27.71 1.32
N ASP A 14 11.02 -26.45 1.38
CA ASP A 14 11.53 -25.84 2.62
C ASP A 14 10.49 -25.87 3.74
N LEU A 15 9.23 -25.57 3.41
CA LEU A 15 8.13 -25.55 4.39
C LEU A 15 7.85 -26.95 4.96
N LYS A 16 8.07 -28.01 4.18
CA LYS A 16 7.97 -29.39 4.68
C LYS A 16 9.14 -29.77 5.59
N GLN A 17 10.35 -29.30 5.27
CA GLN A 17 11.55 -29.63 6.04
C GLN A 17 11.64 -28.85 7.36
N TYR A 18 11.30 -27.56 7.34
CA TYR A 18 11.54 -26.64 8.46
C TYR A 18 10.23 -26.14 9.11
N GLY A 19 9.08 -26.30 8.46
CA GLY A 19 7.80 -25.77 8.94
C GLY A 19 7.67 -24.26 8.76
N MET A 20 6.64 -23.67 9.40
CA MET A 20 6.46 -22.22 9.49
C MET A 20 6.43 -21.77 10.96
N ARG A 21 6.99 -20.59 11.23
CA ARG A 21 6.96 -19.99 12.57
C ARG A 21 5.60 -19.39 12.93
N ASN A 22 4.90 -18.85 11.94
CA ASN A 22 3.64 -18.13 12.12
C ASN A 22 2.49 -18.90 11.42
N SER A 23 1.31 -18.90 12.05
CA SER A 23 0.11 -19.54 11.50
C SER A 23 -0.50 -18.73 10.35
N LEU A 24 -0.43 -17.39 10.43
CA LEU A 24 -0.94 -16.44 9.43
C LEU A 24 0.11 -15.35 9.22
N LEU A 25 0.26 -14.88 7.97
CA LEU A 25 1.31 -13.93 7.58
C LEU A 25 0.79 -12.62 6.99
N LEU A 26 -0.37 -12.61 6.35
CA LEU A 26 -0.85 -11.46 5.58
C LEU A 26 -2.28 -11.10 5.98
N ALA A 27 -2.48 -9.83 6.32
CA ALA A 27 -3.80 -9.22 6.52
C ALA A 27 -3.71 -7.72 6.15
N PRO A 28 -4.10 -7.32 4.93
CA PRO A 28 -4.12 -5.92 4.56
C PRO A 28 -5.13 -5.15 5.42
N MET A 29 -4.64 -4.17 6.19
CA MET A 29 -5.47 -3.34 7.07
C MET A 29 -5.65 -1.93 6.49
N PRO A 30 -6.62 -1.13 6.98
CA PRO A 30 -6.71 0.30 6.68
C PRO A 30 -5.45 1.03 7.15
N THR A 31 -4.79 1.76 6.25
CA THR A 31 -3.53 2.46 6.53
C THR A 31 -3.69 3.98 6.62
N ALA A 32 -4.86 4.48 7.06
CA ALA A 32 -5.20 5.91 7.02
C ALA A 32 -4.08 6.85 7.53
N SER A 33 -3.58 6.62 8.75
CA SER A 33 -2.55 7.47 9.35
C SER A 33 -1.16 7.22 8.77
N THR A 34 -0.79 5.97 8.51
CA THR A 34 0.56 5.62 8.04
C THR A 34 0.77 5.99 6.57
N SER A 35 -0.24 5.75 5.71
CA SER A 35 -0.26 6.24 4.32
C SER A 35 -0.18 7.75 4.28
N GLN A 36 -0.84 8.47 5.21
CA GLN A 36 -0.73 9.92 5.28
C GLN A 36 0.70 10.40 5.61
N ILE A 37 1.37 9.78 6.59
CA ILE A 37 2.76 10.12 6.93
C ILE A 37 3.68 9.88 5.73
N LEU A 38 3.48 8.78 5.00
CA LEU A 38 4.28 8.43 3.83
C LEU A 38 3.84 9.17 2.54
N GLY A 39 2.71 9.88 2.56
CA GLY A 39 2.15 10.54 1.38
C GLY A 39 1.59 9.59 0.32
N ASN A 40 1.23 8.36 0.70
CA ASN A 40 0.62 7.34 -0.15
C ASN A 40 -0.90 7.38 -0.07
N ASN A 41 -1.58 6.71 -1.02
CA ASN A 41 -3.02 6.45 -0.90
C ASN A 41 -3.31 5.40 0.19
N GLU A 42 -4.56 5.35 0.65
CA GLU A 42 -4.99 4.40 1.67
C GLU A 42 -5.07 2.98 1.08
N THR A 43 -4.30 2.07 1.69
CA THR A 43 -4.32 0.63 1.42
C THR A 43 -4.32 0.30 -0.09
N PHE A 44 -5.21 -0.58 -0.54
CA PHE A 44 -5.38 -0.98 -1.95
C PHE A 44 -6.52 -0.19 -2.63
N GLU A 45 -7.04 0.84 -1.98
CA GLU A 45 -8.16 1.60 -2.49
C GLU A 45 -7.70 2.52 -3.63
N PRO A 46 -8.56 2.81 -4.61
CA PRO A 46 -8.29 3.84 -5.61
C PRO A 46 -8.36 5.24 -4.97
N TYR A 47 -7.76 6.24 -5.63
CA TYR A 47 -7.94 7.64 -5.23
C TYR A 47 -9.42 8.03 -5.38
N THR A 48 -10.09 8.30 -4.26
CA THR A 48 -11.51 8.70 -4.25
C THR A 48 -11.72 10.13 -4.76
N ALA A 49 -10.75 11.02 -4.53
CA ALA A 49 -10.75 12.38 -5.04
C ALA A 49 -9.32 12.87 -5.33
N ASN A 50 -9.16 13.73 -6.34
CA ASN A 50 -7.87 14.34 -6.66
C ASN A 50 -7.51 15.52 -5.74
N VAL A 51 -8.51 16.09 -5.07
CA VAL A 51 -8.36 17.14 -4.06
C VAL A 51 -9.28 16.78 -2.90
N TYR A 52 -8.72 16.63 -1.71
CA TYR A 52 -9.51 16.40 -0.50
C TYR A 52 -8.96 17.22 0.66
N THR A 53 -9.87 17.76 1.48
CA THR A 53 -9.51 18.51 2.68
C THR A 53 -9.68 17.62 3.89
N ARG A 54 -8.64 17.50 4.73
CA ARG A 54 -8.74 16.82 6.02
C ARG A 54 -8.68 17.81 7.18
N ARG A 55 -9.61 17.64 8.12
CA ARG A 55 -9.68 18.40 9.37
C ARG A 55 -8.90 17.67 10.46
N VAL A 56 -7.90 18.33 11.03
CA VAL A 56 -7.14 17.87 12.20
C VAL A 56 -7.29 18.92 13.31
N LEU A 57 -7.02 18.58 14.57
CA LEU A 57 -6.98 19.55 15.67
C LEU A 57 -6.03 20.73 15.40
N ALA A 58 -5.02 20.53 14.55
CA ALA A 58 -4.06 21.55 14.13
C ALA A 58 -4.52 22.42 12.93
N GLY A 59 -5.71 22.17 12.36
CA GLY A 59 -6.25 22.93 11.22
C GLY A 59 -6.77 22.07 10.07
N GLU A 60 -7.15 22.72 8.97
CA GLU A 60 -7.56 22.06 7.72
C GLU A 60 -6.36 21.94 6.77
N PHE A 61 -6.06 20.73 6.33
CA PHE A 61 -4.98 20.47 5.36
C PHE A 61 -5.60 20.00 4.05
N VAL A 62 -5.33 20.74 2.98
CA VAL A 62 -5.73 20.36 1.62
C VAL A 62 -4.67 19.41 1.07
N CYS A 63 -5.06 18.18 0.80
CA CYS A 63 -4.23 17.18 0.14
C CYS A 63 -4.64 17.08 -1.33
N ILE A 64 -3.66 17.31 -2.22
CA ILE A 64 -3.82 17.22 -3.67
C ILE A 64 -3.06 16.00 -4.15
N ASN A 65 -3.60 15.27 -5.13
CA ASN A 65 -2.95 14.13 -5.76
C ASN A 65 -1.65 14.57 -6.45
N ARG A 66 -0.51 14.16 -5.87
CA ARG A 66 0.83 14.53 -6.34
C ARG A 66 1.08 14.08 -7.79
N ASN A 67 0.61 12.88 -8.14
CA ASN A 67 0.77 12.32 -9.48
C ASN A 67 0.10 13.20 -10.54
N LEU A 68 -1.07 13.76 -10.23
CA LEU A 68 -1.78 14.66 -11.14
C LEU A 68 -1.05 16.00 -11.29
N VAL A 69 -0.54 16.55 -10.19
CA VAL A 69 0.23 17.81 -10.22
C VAL A 69 1.49 17.66 -11.06
N GLU A 70 2.25 16.57 -10.88
CA GLU A 70 3.43 16.27 -11.69
C GLU A 70 3.10 16.13 -13.18
N TYR A 71 2.00 15.45 -13.51
CA TYR A 71 1.52 15.34 -14.90
C TYR A 71 1.17 16.72 -15.50
N LEU A 72 0.54 17.60 -14.74
CA LEU A 72 0.13 18.92 -15.23
C LEU A 72 1.30 19.92 -15.33
N ILE A 73 2.32 19.80 -14.47
CA ILE A 73 3.52 20.66 -14.51
C ILE A 73 4.49 20.20 -15.60
N SER A 74 4.60 18.89 -15.84
CA SER A 74 5.49 18.33 -16.86
C SER A 74 5.00 18.56 -18.30
N LYS A 75 3.79 19.09 -18.47
CA LYS A 75 3.15 19.39 -19.74
C LYS A 75 3.21 20.87 -20.07
#